data_AF-A0A1E5IGJ7-F1
#
_entry.id   AF-A0A1E5IGJ7-F1
#
_cell.length_a   1.000
_cell.length_b   1.000
_cell.length_c   1.000
_cell.angle_alpha   90.00
_cell.angle_beta   90.00
_cell.angle_gamma   90.00
#
_symmetry.space_group_name_H-M   'P 1'
#
loop_
_entity.id
_entity.type
_entity.pdbx_description
1 polymer ?
#
loop_
_entity_poly.entity_id
_entity_poly.type
_entity_poly.pdbx_seq_one_letter_code
_entity_poly.pdbx_strand_id
1 'polypeptide(L)'
;MGTNKNIIVALAGNPNSGKSTIFNSLTGSNQFVGNYPGITVEKKEGLKKYKGYNINFIDLPGTYSLSAYSDDEVVARDFLLNEKPDVVVNVIDSASMERNLYLFTQIVELDMPVIMVLNMVDTLKSYGKTVDKKIMSNILGVPVFATVASKGIGIVNILDCIVNICENGEFKNQIRVKVDYGEDIKGETEKLEKLISKDPVLSKFPKSWLTIKFLDNDPLALKLVCKAGNETEISEQIEKSRNHIKEHFGRKAEVEIADRRYGFANAVVKMVVKKTEQGKIDMTEIIDSFMLNRYLGIPIFAAVMYIIFKFTFTFSEPAVKLFGLFFRWFSGVVTGIIPDSPVRSLIVDGIIGGVGGVLGFFPLVLFMFFAIAFFEDSGYMARAAFVMDKIMSRFGLHGKSFLPLMLSTNGCAVPGILATRTLDSKRDRLITMFVVPFMICGAKLPVFALIIGAFFATKYQAAIMFFMYFLSVVIALGIAKLLSATILLKEKSSHFVMELPPYHLPTVKGLFLKMWERSWLYVRKAGTVVVLISILVWVVFAYPKAPLNENLTEAEKSSLQLEYSIAGRAGKTLESLLNLS
;
A
#
# COMPACT_ATOMS: atom_id res chain seq x y z
N MET A 1 36.66 12.75 32.94
CA MET A 1 35.77 12.91 31.77
C MET A 1 35.61 11.55 31.12
N GLY A 2 34.51 10.84 31.39
CA GLY A 2 34.24 9.53 30.78
C GLY A 2 33.83 9.72 29.32
N THR A 3 34.52 9.08 28.39
CA THR A 3 34.14 9.05 26.98
C THR A 3 32.82 8.29 26.85
N ASN A 4 31.71 9.00 26.68
CA ASN A 4 30.42 8.36 26.35
C ASN A 4 30.61 7.65 24.99
N LYS A 5 30.73 6.32 25.01
CA LYS A 5 30.78 5.51 23.79
C LYS A 5 29.41 5.60 23.12
N ASN A 6 29.42 5.96 21.83
CA ASN A 6 28.23 5.99 21.00
C ASN A 6 28.05 4.61 20.36
N ILE A 7 26.85 4.04 20.45
CA ILE A 7 26.48 2.75 19.84
C ILE A 7 25.37 3.00 18.82
N ILE A 8 25.52 2.49 17.61
CA ILE A 8 24.49 2.56 16.56
C ILE A 8 23.73 1.24 16.50
N VAL A 9 22.42 1.30 16.73
CA VAL A 9 21.53 0.13 16.72
C VAL A 9 20.46 0.31 15.66
N ALA A 10 20.40 -0.63 14.71
CA ALA A 10 19.33 -0.65 13.70
C ALA A 10 18.19 -1.58 14.14
N LEU A 11 16.95 -1.11 14.07
CA LEU A 11 15.78 -1.98 14.20
C LEU A 11 15.32 -2.42 12.81
N ALA A 12 15.37 -3.72 12.57
CA ALA A 12 14.89 -4.37 11.35
C ALA A 12 13.69 -5.27 11.68
N GLY A 13 12.83 -5.52 10.70
CA GLY A 13 11.70 -6.43 10.88
C GLY A 13 10.60 -6.21 9.84
N ASN A 14 9.68 -7.16 9.76
CA ASN A 14 8.54 -7.09 8.86
C ASN A 14 7.60 -5.91 9.21
N PRO A 15 6.83 -5.40 8.23
CA PRO A 15 5.70 -4.52 8.52
C PRO A 15 4.79 -5.14 9.59
N ASN A 16 4.26 -4.31 10.49
CA ASN A 16 3.36 -4.73 11.57
C ASN A 16 3.92 -5.72 12.61
N SER A 17 5.23 -6.04 12.61
CA SER A 17 5.84 -6.86 13.69
C SER A 17 5.88 -6.18 15.07
N GLY A 18 5.40 -4.94 15.14
CA GLY A 18 5.48 -4.07 16.32
C GLY A 18 6.84 -3.40 16.51
N LYS A 19 7.66 -3.35 15.44
CA LYS A 19 8.92 -2.61 15.36
C LYS A 19 8.81 -1.17 15.89
N SER A 20 7.85 -0.38 15.39
CA SER A 20 7.66 1.00 15.86
C SER A 20 7.23 1.09 17.33
N THR A 21 6.49 0.10 17.85
CA THR A 21 6.14 0.02 19.27
C THR A 21 7.38 -0.25 20.14
N ILE A 22 8.26 -1.15 19.68
CA ILE A 22 9.55 -1.41 20.35
C ILE A 22 10.46 -0.18 20.29
N PHE A 23 10.57 0.46 19.12
CA PHE A 23 11.32 1.69 18.93
C PHE A 23 10.87 2.78 19.93
N ASN A 24 9.56 3.00 20.02
CA ASN A 24 8.99 3.99 20.94
C ASN A 24 9.29 3.66 22.40
N SER A 25 9.24 2.38 22.76
CA SER A 25 9.47 1.97 24.13
C SER A 25 10.96 2.00 24.52
N LEU A 26 11.88 1.84 23.56
CA LEU A 26 13.33 1.98 23.77
C LEU A 26 13.75 3.45 23.87
N THR A 27 13.23 4.31 23.01
CA THR A 27 13.68 5.71 22.85
C THR A 27 12.89 6.72 23.69
N GLY A 28 11.63 6.41 24.03
CA GLY A 28 10.74 7.35 24.72
C GLY A 28 10.42 8.56 23.85
N SER A 29 10.44 9.76 24.44
CA SER A 29 10.13 11.03 23.76
C SER A 29 11.26 11.60 22.90
N ASN A 30 12.45 11.00 22.92
CA ASN A 30 13.64 11.57 22.27
C ASN A 30 13.81 11.00 20.85
N GLN A 31 12.87 11.34 19.97
CA GLN A 31 12.84 10.85 18.60
C GLN A 31 12.86 12.00 17.60
N PHE A 32 13.50 11.77 16.46
CA PHE A 32 13.50 12.63 15.30
C PHE A 32 12.95 11.86 14.10
N VAL A 33 12.01 12.48 13.37
CA VAL A 33 11.40 11.92 12.16
C VAL A 33 11.77 12.81 10.98
N GLY A 34 12.44 12.23 9.99
CA GLY A 34 12.79 12.85 8.73
C GLY A 34 12.52 11.93 7.55
N ASN A 35 13.10 12.24 6.39
CA ASN A 35 13.06 11.39 5.20
C ASN A 35 14.49 11.04 4.78
N TYR A 36 14.68 9.86 4.19
CA TYR A 36 15.94 9.53 3.53
C TYR A 36 16.18 10.46 2.31
N PRO A 37 17.43 10.87 2.03
CA PRO A 37 17.73 11.78 0.93
C PRO A 37 17.21 11.25 -0.41
N GLY A 38 16.43 12.06 -1.12
CA GLY A 38 16.00 11.78 -2.50
C GLY A 38 14.82 10.81 -2.67
N ILE A 39 14.21 10.33 -1.59
CA ILE A 39 13.10 9.36 -1.63
C ILE A 39 12.05 9.66 -0.53
N THR A 40 10.83 9.18 -0.71
CA THR A 40 9.70 9.43 0.21
C THR A 40 9.62 8.39 1.34
N VAL A 41 10.77 7.85 1.78
CA VAL A 41 10.84 6.84 2.82
C VAL A 41 11.14 7.53 4.15
N GLU A 42 10.28 7.32 5.16
CA GLU A 42 10.45 7.90 6.49
C GLU A 42 11.69 7.33 7.19
N LYS A 43 12.48 8.21 7.81
CA LYS A 43 13.63 7.87 8.66
C LYS A 43 13.31 8.27 10.10
N LYS A 44 13.30 7.32 11.03
CA LYS A 44 13.11 7.61 12.47
C LYS A 44 14.38 7.27 13.23
N GLU A 45 14.86 8.24 14.00
CA GLU A 45 16.06 8.10 14.82
C GLU A 45 15.71 8.47 16.26
N GLY A 46 16.33 7.82 17.23
CA GLY A 46 16.08 8.11 18.63
C GLY A 46 17.27 7.84 19.52
N LEU A 47 17.55 8.77 20.43
CA LEU A 47 18.70 8.70 21.32
C LEU A 47 18.30 8.26 22.72
N LYS A 48 18.97 7.23 23.23
CA LYS A 48 18.78 6.71 24.59
C LYS A 48 20.09 6.67 25.34
N LYS A 49 20.12 7.28 26.53
CA LYS A 49 21.21 7.12 27.48
C LYS A 49 20.93 5.92 28.39
N TYR A 50 21.86 4.97 28.46
CA TYR A 50 21.72 3.78 29.30
C TYR A 50 23.09 3.30 29.81
N LYS A 51 23.24 3.08 31.12
CA LYS A 51 24.50 2.63 31.76
C LYS A 51 25.77 3.39 31.32
N GLY A 52 25.67 4.69 31.06
CA GLY A 52 26.79 5.53 30.61
C GLY A 52 27.07 5.49 29.09
N TYR A 53 26.29 4.75 28.32
CA TYR A 53 26.34 4.70 26.85
C TYR A 53 25.29 5.61 26.22
N ASN A 54 25.63 6.19 25.07
CA ASN A 54 24.69 6.86 24.19
C ASN A 54 24.31 5.90 23.06
N ILE A 55 23.11 5.34 23.11
CA ILE A 55 22.61 4.40 22.10
C ILE A 55 21.75 5.18 21.10
N ASN A 56 22.16 5.19 19.85
CA ASN A 56 21.41 5.75 18.74
C ASN A 56 20.62 4.64 18.05
N PHE A 57 19.30 4.63 18.24
CA PHE A 57 18.38 3.71 17.60
C PHE A 57 17.91 4.28 16.28
N ILE A 58 17.98 3.48 15.23
CA ILE A 58 17.55 3.84 13.88
C ILE A 58 16.49 2.83 13.45
N ASP A 59 15.28 3.32 13.21
CA ASP A 59 14.16 2.51 12.75
C ASP A 59 14.26 2.34 11.22
N LEU A 60 14.60 1.13 10.75
CA LEU A 60 14.60 0.87 9.32
C LEU A 60 13.17 0.72 8.80
N PRO A 61 12.89 1.00 7.53
CA PRO A 61 11.60 0.68 6.92
C PRO A 61 11.23 -0.79 7.16
N GLY A 62 9.93 -1.07 7.35
CA GLY A 62 9.47 -2.44 7.53
C GLY A 62 9.58 -3.20 6.21
N THR A 63 10.36 -4.28 6.15
CA THR A 63 10.61 -5.02 4.91
C THR A 63 10.38 -6.51 5.10
N TYR A 64 9.96 -7.20 4.03
CA TYR A 64 9.83 -8.67 4.05
C TYR A 64 11.11 -9.36 3.58
N SER A 65 11.98 -8.63 2.87
CA SER A 65 13.26 -9.10 2.38
C SER A 65 14.26 -7.93 2.31
N LEU A 66 15.50 -8.21 1.90
CA LEU A 66 16.53 -7.24 1.55
C LEU A 66 16.82 -7.33 0.03
N SER A 67 15.76 -7.38 -0.77
CA SER A 67 15.83 -7.40 -2.24
C SER A 67 15.85 -5.97 -2.82
N ALA A 68 15.87 -5.87 -4.15
CA ALA A 68 15.91 -4.59 -4.88
C ALA A 68 14.55 -4.20 -5.50
N TYR A 69 13.43 -4.73 -4.99
CA TYR A 69 12.11 -4.55 -5.62
C TYR A 69 11.29 -3.38 -5.08
N SER A 70 11.61 -2.86 -3.91
CA SER A 70 10.95 -1.69 -3.33
C SER A 70 11.95 -0.69 -2.74
N ASP A 71 11.58 0.59 -2.72
CA ASP A 71 12.43 1.65 -2.15
C ASP A 71 12.76 1.35 -0.67
N ASP A 72 11.78 0.83 0.09
CA ASP A 72 11.95 0.47 1.50
C ASP A 72 13.02 -0.63 1.71
N GLU A 73 13.01 -1.66 0.86
CA GLU A 73 14.00 -2.74 0.90
C GLU A 73 15.40 -2.27 0.53
N VAL A 74 15.49 -1.42 -0.50
CA VAL A 74 16.76 -0.82 -0.92
C VAL A 74 17.33 0.06 0.20
N VAL A 75 16.50 0.88 0.84
CA VAL A 75 16.93 1.73 1.97
C VAL A 75 17.41 0.91 3.15
N ALA A 76 16.63 -0.08 3.58
CA ALA A 76 17.00 -0.92 4.71
C ALA A 76 18.34 -1.64 4.45
N ARG A 77 18.50 -2.20 3.25
CA ARG A 77 19.71 -2.91 2.84
C ARG A 77 20.92 -1.99 2.71
N ASP A 78 20.78 -0.86 2.02
CA ASP A 78 21.89 0.08 1.81
C ASP A 78 22.34 0.71 3.13
N PHE A 79 21.42 0.95 4.07
CA PHE A 79 21.75 1.35 5.42
C PHE A 79 22.60 0.28 6.13
N LEU A 80 22.13 -0.98 6.15
CA LEU A 80 22.86 -2.07 6.82
C LEU A 80 24.25 -2.32 6.21
N LEU A 81 24.40 -2.18 4.88
CA LEU A 81 25.67 -2.39 4.18
C LEU A 81 26.67 -1.24 4.34
N ASN A 82 26.19 0.01 4.26
CA ASN A 82 27.06 1.19 4.22
C ASN A 82 27.34 1.77 5.60
N GLU A 83 26.30 1.91 6.44
CA GLU A 83 26.43 2.52 7.78
C GLU A 83 26.98 1.52 8.80
N LYS A 84 26.85 0.21 8.53
CA LYS A 84 27.39 -0.89 9.34
C LYS A 84 27.10 -0.72 10.85
N PRO A 85 25.82 -0.80 11.25
CA PRO A 85 25.44 -0.64 12.66
C PRO A 85 26.16 -1.66 13.56
N ASP A 86 26.43 -1.26 14.81
CA ASP A 86 27.10 -2.12 15.79
C ASP A 86 26.25 -3.35 16.13
N VAL A 87 24.93 -3.18 16.18
CA VAL A 87 23.96 -4.23 16.47
C VAL A 87 22.69 -4.04 15.66
N VAL A 88 22.13 -5.13 15.12
CA VAL A 88 20.79 -5.17 14.54
C VAL A 88 19.82 -5.85 15.50
N VAL A 89 18.77 -5.15 15.89
CA VAL A 89 17.64 -5.72 16.63
C VAL A 89 16.58 -6.12 15.61
N ASN A 90 16.49 -7.43 15.34
CA ASN A 90 15.48 -7.98 14.44
C ASN A 90 14.18 -8.28 15.20
N VAL A 91 13.14 -7.50 14.94
CA VAL A 91 11.82 -7.59 15.58
C VAL A 91 10.92 -8.51 14.78
N ILE A 92 10.53 -9.62 15.41
CA ILE A 92 9.75 -10.70 14.83
C ILE A 92 8.37 -10.75 15.48
N ASP A 93 7.31 -10.82 14.67
CA ASP A 93 5.98 -11.19 15.15
C ASP A 93 5.93 -12.68 15.52
N SER A 94 5.62 -12.97 16.78
CA SER A 94 5.49 -14.35 17.27
C SER A 94 4.33 -15.10 16.60
N ALA A 95 3.29 -14.45 16.09
CA ALA A 95 2.23 -15.13 15.36
C ALA A 95 2.63 -15.54 13.94
N SER A 96 3.62 -14.85 13.35
CA SER A 96 3.96 -14.94 11.93
C SER A 96 5.46 -15.27 11.71
N MET A 97 6.02 -16.16 12.54
CA MET A 97 7.47 -16.39 12.62
C MET A 97 8.14 -16.84 11.32
N GLU A 98 7.50 -17.67 10.49
CA GLU A 98 8.11 -18.23 9.26
C GLU A 98 8.63 -17.12 8.33
N ARG A 99 7.80 -16.11 8.06
CA ARG A 99 8.15 -14.99 7.18
C ARG A 99 9.14 -14.02 7.81
N ASN A 100 9.06 -13.84 9.12
CA ASN A 100 10.01 -12.99 9.85
C ASN A 100 11.40 -13.65 9.91
N LEU A 101 11.44 -14.99 9.99
CA LEU A 101 12.68 -15.75 9.91
C LEU A 101 13.28 -15.74 8.51
N TYR A 102 12.47 -15.64 7.45
CA TYR A 102 12.98 -15.42 6.11
C TYR A 102 13.84 -14.14 6.03
N LEU A 103 13.36 -13.00 6.54
CA LEU A 103 14.15 -11.77 6.61
C LEU A 103 15.42 -11.95 7.48
N PHE A 104 15.28 -12.64 8.63
CA PHE A 104 16.40 -12.95 9.51
C PHE A 104 17.55 -13.66 8.78
N THR A 105 17.26 -14.63 7.91
CA THR A 105 18.31 -15.34 7.15
C THR A 105 19.18 -14.38 6.35
N GLN A 106 18.58 -13.35 5.75
CA GLN A 106 19.29 -12.36 4.94
C GLN A 106 20.09 -11.37 5.78
N ILE A 107 19.59 -11.01 6.97
CA ILE A 107 20.31 -10.14 7.91
C ILE A 107 21.55 -10.86 8.46
N VAL A 108 21.44 -12.15 8.78
CA VAL A 108 22.58 -12.94 9.29
C VAL A 108 23.68 -13.10 8.24
N GLU A 109 23.33 -13.19 6.95
CA GLU A 109 24.30 -13.24 5.84
C GLU A 109 25.16 -11.99 5.71
N LEU A 110 24.74 -10.86 6.28
CA LEU A 110 25.52 -9.61 6.32
C LEU A 110 26.65 -9.64 7.36
N ASP A 111 26.81 -10.75 8.10
CA ASP A 111 27.83 -10.97 9.13
C ASP A 111 27.83 -9.95 10.28
N MET A 112 26.73 -9.23 10.52
CA MET A 112 26.58 -8.26 11.63
C MET A 112 26.00 -8.89 12.91
N PRO A 113 26.30 -8.37 14.11
CA PRO A 113 25.67 -8.83 15.35
C PRO A 113 24.14 -8.63 15.33
N VAL A 114 23.38 -9.69 15.58
CA VAL A 114 21.91 -9.66 15.58
C VAL A 114 21.36 -10.06 16.95
N ILE A 115 20.40 -9.29 17.46
CA ILE A 115 19.53 -9.66 18.58
C ILE A 115 18.15 -9.95 18.01
N MET A 116 17.57 -11.09 18.34
CA MET A 116 16.22 -11.43 17.94
C MET A 116 15.22 -11.07 19.03
N VAL A 117 14.16 -10.36 18.66
CA VAL A 117 13.08 -9.97 19.57
C VAL A 117 11.76 -10.54 19.07
N LEU A 118 11.28 -11.58 19.75
CA LEU A 118 9.95 -12.15 19.57
C LEU A 118 8.93 -11.25 20.26
N ASN A 119 8.20 -10.46 19.48
CA ASN A 119 7.16 -9.57 19.95
C ASN A 119 5.77 -10.23 19.84
N MET A 120 4.78 -9.68 20.54
CA MET A 120 3.39 -10.19 20.55
C MET A 120 3.26 -11.65 21.02
N VAL A 121 4.06 -12.05 22.01
CA VAL A 121 4.00 -13.43 22.57
C VAL A 121 2.66 -13.73 23.27
N ASP A 122 1.90 -12.71 23.66
CA ASP A 122 0.54 -12.84 24.17
C ASP A 122 -0.46 -13.24 23.09
N THR A 123 -0.32 -12.69 21.88
CA THR A 123 -1.10 -13.12 20.70
C THR A 123 -0.86 -14.60 20.39
N LEU A 124 0.40 -15.04 20.40
CA LEU A 124 0.72 -16.45 20.15
C LEU A 124 0.07 -17.38 21.20
N LYS A 125 0.10 -16.98 22.48
CA LYS A 125 -0.58 -17.71 23.56
C LYS A 125 -2.10 -17.76 23.37
N SER A 126 -2.71 -16.69 22.85
CA SER A 126 -4.15 -16.65 22.56
C SER A 126 -4.56 -17.70 21.51
N TYR A 127 -3.64 -18.06 20.61
CA TYR A 127 -3.81 -19.13 19.61
C TYR A 127 -3.48 -20.53 20.16
N GLY A 128 -3.29 -20.68 21.46
CA GLY A 128 -2.93 -21.97 22.05
C GLY A 128 -1.56 -22.48 21.58
N LYS A 129 -0.61 -21.58 21.33
CA LYS A 129 0.77 -21.91 20.97
C LYS A 129 1.75 -21.27 21.95
N THR A 130 2.90 -21.91 22.14
CA THR A 130 4.01 -21.38 22.96
C THR A 130 5.33 -21.54 22.21
N VAL A 131 6.29 -20.66 22.52
CA VAL A 131 7.64 -20.67 21.93
C VAL A 131 8.68 -20.88 23.01
N ASP A 132 9.59 -21.81 22.75
CA ASP A 132 10.77 -21.99 23.58
C ASP A 132 11.93 -21.11 23.11
N LYS A 133 12.06 -19.93 23.72
CA LYS A 133 13.12 -18.97 23.39
C LYS A 133 14.54 -19.51 23.60
N LYS A 134 14.75 -20.45 24.53
CA LYS A 134 16.09 -21.01 24.80
C LYS A 134 16.51 -21.94 23.68
N ILE A 135 15.60 -22.82 23.27
CA ILE A 135 15.82 -23.70 22.11
C ILE A 135 16.06 -22.85 20.85
N MET A 136 15.25 -21.82 20.63
CA MET A 136 15.42 -20.92 19.49
C MET A 136 16.78 -20.22 19.48
N SER A 137 17.22 -19.72 20.65
CA SER A 137 18.51 -19.06 20.79
C SER A 137 19.68 -20.01 20.48
N ASN A 138 19.60 -21.26 20.94
CA ASN A 138 20.59 -22.29 20.66
C ASN A 138 20.62 -22.70 19.18
N ILE A 139 19.46 -22.85 18.54
CA ILE A 139 19.36 -23.24 17.13
C ILE A 139 19.88 -22.12 16.22
N LEU A 140 19.56 -20.86 16.51
CA LEU A 140 19.92 -19.75 15.64
C LEU A 140 21.31 -19.18 15.93
N GLY A 141 21.87 -19.45 17.10
CA GLY A 141 23.14 -18.88 17.54
C GLY A 141 23.06 -17.37 17.78
N VAL A 142 21.88 -16.85 18.16
CA VAL A 142 21.63 -15.43 18.47
C VAL A 142 20.84 -15.29 19.77
N PRO A 143 20.99 -14.20 20.52
CA PRO A 143 20.20 -13.97 21.72
C PRO A 143 18.74 -13.68 21.35
N VAL A 144 17.82 -14.42 21.97
CA VAL A 144 16.38 -14.33 21.71
C VAL A 144 15.64 -13.80 22.94
N PHE A 145 14.97 -12.67 22.79
CA PHE A 145 14.12 -12.07 23.83
C PHE A 145 12.65 -12.16 23.46
N ALA A 146 11.80 -12.47 24.44
CA ALA A 146 10.35 -12.47 24.30
C ALA A 146 9.78 -11.19 24.91
N THR A 147 8.95 -10.47 24.16
CA THR A 147 8.43 -9.15 24.54
C THR A 147 6.94 -9.01 24.27
N VAL A 148 6.31 -8.13 25.04
CA VAL A 148 4.99 -7.57 24.74
C VAL A 148 5.16 -6.06 24.75
N ALA A 149 5.52 -5.50 23.59
CA ALA A 149 5.93 -4.10 23.46
C ALA A 149 4.86 -3.12 23.97
N SER A 150 3.58 -3.42 23.72
CA SER A 150 2.44 -2.61 24.19
C SER A 150 2.32 -2.51 25.72
N LYS A 151 2.90 -3.48 26.46
CA LYS A 151 2.91 -3.51 27.92
C LYS A 151 4.29 -3.17 28.51
N GLY A 152 5.27 -2.82 27.68
CA GLY A 152 6.65 -2.52 28.11
C GLY A 152 7.44 -3.72 28.64
N ILE A 153 6.98 -4.95 28.43
CA ILE A 153 7.58 -6.15 29.02
C ILE A 153 8.79 -6.62 28.19
N GLY A 154 9.93 -6.82 28.84
CA GLY A 154 11.15 -7.44 28.25
C GLY A 154 12.13 -6.46 27.59
N ILE A 155 11.89 -5.15 27.66
CA ILE A 155 12.71 -4.11 27.00
C ILE A 155 14.06 -3.91 27.68
N VAL A 156 14.10 -3.91 29.02
CA VAL A 156 15.34 -3.67 29.78
C VAL A 156 16.40 -4.72 29.45
N ASN A 157 15.98 -5.98 29.32
CA ASN A 157 16.86 -7.09 28.94
C ASN A 157 17.52 -6.91 27.56
N ILE A 158 16.84 -6.23 26.63
CA ILE A 158 17.39 -5.93 25.30
C ILE A 158 18.51 -4.89 25.43
N LEU A 159 18.30 -3.82 26.22
CA LEU A 159 19.29 -2.78 26.46
C LEU A 159 20.56 -3.34 27.13
N ASP A 160 20.39 -4.22 28.12
CA ASP A 160 21.51 -4.90 28.77
C ASP A 160 22.32 -5.76 27.78
N CYS A 161 21.63 -6.47 26.87
CA CYS A 161 22.30 -7.29 25.86
C CYS A 161 23.08 -6.45 24.84
N ILE A 162 22.54 -5.30 24.42
CA ILE A 162 23.22 -4.38 23.48
C ILE A 162 24.55 -3.90 24.09
N VAL A 163 24.51 -3.45 25.35
CA VAL A 163 25.72 -2.97 26.04
C VAL A 163 26.74 -4.10 26.18
N ASN A 164 26.32 -5.31 26.60
CA ASN A 164 27.21 -6.45 26.73
C ASN A 164 27.87 -6.86 25.40
N ILE A 165 27.14 -6.82 24.28
CA ILE A 165 27.68 -7.12 22.95
C ILE A 165 28.80 -6.13 22.58
N CYS A 166 28.60 -4.84 22.87
CA CYS A 166 29.58 -3.80 22.57
C CYS A 166 30.77 -3.78 23.55
N GLU A 167 30.59 -4.18 24.82
CA GLU A 167 31.65 -4.20 25.83
C GLU A 167 32.58 -5.41 25.68
N ASN A 168 32.02 -6.62 25.62
CA ASN A 168 32.81 -7.85 25.73
C ASN A 168 33.31 -8.35 24.37
N GLY A 169 32.76 -7.86 23.26
CA GLY A 169 33.08 -8.37 21.91
C GLY A 169 32.77 -9.87 21.72
N GLU A 170 32.15 -10.52 22.71
CA GLU A 170 31.94 -11.97 22.80
C GLU A 170 31.14 -12.55 21.62
N PHE A 171 30.37 -11.71 20.93
CA PHE A 171 29.58 -12.12 19.75
C PHE A 171 30.31 -12.00 18.40
N LYS A 172 31.59 -11.56 18.37
CA LYS A 172 32.43 -11.76 17.18
C LYS A 172 32.76 -13.24 16.95
N ASN A 173 32.71 -14.07 17.99
CA ASN A 173 33.10 -15.49 17.96
C ASN A 173 31.92 -16.48 18.07
N GLN A 174 30.66 -16.01 18.12
CA GLN A 174 29.52 -16.93 18.12
C GLN A 174 29.21 -17.43 16.72
N ILE A 175 29.14 -18.76 16.58
CA ILE A 175 28.73 -19.43 15.35
C ILE A 175 27.25 -19.13 15.13
N ARG A 176 26.97 -18.22 14.19
CA ARG A 176 25.61 -17.97 13.71
C ARG A 176 25.25 -19.05 12.71
N VAL A 177 24.07 -19.65 12.86
CA VAL A 177 23.63 -20.65 11.90
C VAL A 177 23.27 -19.95 10.60
N LYS A 178 24.09 -20.19 9.57
CA LYS A 178 23.82 -19.80 8.19
C LYS A 178 22.89 -20.84 7.56
N VAL A 179 22.10 -20.41 6.58
CA VAL A 179 21.24 -21.31 5.82
C VAL A 179 22.11 -22.31 5.07
N ASP A 180 21.77 -23.60 5.19
CA ASP A 180 22.38 -24.62 4.37
C ASP A 180 21.70 -24.66 2.99
N TYR A 181 22.42 -24.17 1.99
CA TYR A 181 21.98 -24.14 0.60
C TYR A 181 22.25 -25.47 -0.14
N GLY A 182 22.89 -26.45 0.51
CA GLY A 182 23.31 -27.71 -0.09
C GLY A 182 24.67 -27.61 -0.80
N GLU A 183 25.30 -28.78 -1.01
CA GLU A 183 26.66 -28.87 -1.57
C GLU A 183 26.76 -28.32 -3.01
N ASP A 184 25.72 -28.45 -3.83
CA ASP A 184 25.72 -27.94 -5.21
C ASP A 184 25.82 -26.41 -5.25
N ILE A 185 24.99 -25.72 -4.46
CA ILE A 185 25.03 -24.25 -4.37
C ILE A 185 26.33 -23.81 -3.70
N LYS A 186 26.76 -24.52 -2.65
CA LYS A 186 28.01 -24.22 -1.94
C LYS A 186 29.22 -24.29 -2.88
N GLY A 187 29.31 -25.33 -3.72
CA GLY A 187 30.38 -25.46 -4.72
C GLY A 187 30.42 -24.29 -5.71
N GLU A 188 29.26 -23.78 -6.13
CA GLU A 188 29.18 -22.58 -6.97
C GLU A 188 29.52 -21.28 -6.21
N THR A 189 29.09 -21.15 -4.96
CA THR A 189 29.45 -20.00 -4.13
C THR A 189 30.97 -19.94 -3.88
N GLU A 190 31.65 -21.06 -3.64
CA GLU A 190 33.10 -21.11 -3.44
C GLU A 190 33.89 -20.64 -4.68
N LYS A 191 33.40 -20.95 -5.88
CA LYS A 191 33.97 -20.45 -7.15
C LYS A 191 33.87 -18.93 -7.23
N LEU A 192 32.71 -18.37 -6.89
CA LEU A 192 32.47 -16.93 -6.89
C LEU A 192 33.25 -16.21 -5.76
N GLU A 193 33.35 -16.79 -4.57
CA GLU A 193 34.09 -16.21 -3.44
C GLU A 193 35.59 -16.03 -3.74
N LYS A 194 36.19 -16.96 -4.51
CA LYS A 194 37.58 -16.86 -4.98
C LYS A 194 37.79 -15.66 -5.90
N LEU A 195 36.81 -15.34 -6.75
CA LEU A 195 36.86 -14.18 -7.65
C LEU A 195 36.61 -12.87 -6.89
N ILE A 196 35.62 -12.84 -6.00
CA ILE A 196 35.30 -11.67 -5.16
C ILE A 196 36.51 -11.28 -4.28
N SER A 197 37.24 -12.27 -3.77
CA SER A 197 38.40 -12.02 -2.89
C SER A 197 39.58 -11.34 -3.60
N LYS A 198 39.64 -11.43 -4.94
CA LYS A 198 40.69 -10.79 -5.75
C LYS A 198 40.38 -9.32 -6.05
N ASP A 199 39.11 -8.90 -5.94
CA ASP A 199 38.68 -7.56 -6.33
C ASP A 199 38.58 -6.60 -5.11
N PRO A 200 39.20 -5.40 -5.18
CA PRO A 200 39.21 -4.44 -4.08
C PRO A 200 37.88 -3.70 -3.85
N VAL A 201 36.97 -3.68 -4.82
CA VAL A 201 35.64 -3.06 -4.70
C VAL A 201 34.67 -4.02 -4.04
N LEU A 202 34.66 -5.27 -4.50
CA LEU A 202 33.74 -6.30 -4.01
C LEU A 202 34.12 -6.83 -2.62
N SER A 203 35.42 -6.86 -2.28
CA SER A 203 35.91 -7.29 -0.96
C SER A 203 35.46 -6.40 0.22
N LYS A 204 34.88 -5.22 -0.04
CA LYS A 204 34.30 -4.35 1.00
C LYS A 204 33.00 -4.89 1.60
N PHE A 205 32.34 -5.80 0.89
CA PHE A 205 31.05 -6.38 1.24
C PHE A 205 31.22 -7.81 1.80
N PRO A 206 30.26 -8.30 2.61
CA PRO A 206 30.28 -9.68 3.09
C PRO A 206 30.22 -10.67 1.92
N LYS A 207 31.19 -11.60 1.86
CA LYS A 207 31.38 -12.51 0.72
C LYS A 207 30.16 -13.42 0.52
N SER A 208 29.68 -14.04 1.60
CA SER A 208 28.53 -14.95 1.57
C SER A 208 27.25 -14.25 1.10
N TRP A 209 27.05 -12.99 1.52
CA TRP A 209 25.90 -12.22 1.05
C TRP A 209 26.00 -11.91 -0.44
N LEU A 210 27.17 -11.45 -0.90
CA LEU A 210 27.39 -11.02 -2.28
C LEU A 210 27.25 -12.18 -3.27
N THR A 211 27.81 -13.36 -2.96
CA THR A 211 27.68 -14.56 -3.81
C THR A 211 26.24 -15.01 -3.94
N ILE A 212 25.50 -15.08 -2.83
CA ILE A 212 24.08 -15.45 -2.86
C ILE A 212 23.29 -14.43 -3.68
N LYS A 213 23.58 -13.13 -3.55
CA LYS A 213 22.91 -12.09 -4.36
C LYS A 213 23.25 -12.15 -5.85
N PHE A 214 24.46 -12.57 -6.20
CA PHE A 214 24.80 -12.89 -7.57
C PHE A 214 24.04 -14.10 -8.09
N LEU A 215 23.80 -15.14 -7.30
CA LEU A 215 22.98 -16.27 -7.74
C LEU A 215 21.48 -15.92 -7.81
N ASP A 216 21.01 -15.05 -6.92
CA ASP A 216 19.64 -14.53 -6.82
C ASP A 216 19.30 -13.43 -7.86
N ASN A 217 20.24 -13.11 -8.75
CA ASN A 217 20.04 -12.14 -9.84
C ASN A 217 19.58 -10.75 -9.39
N ASP A 218 20.14 -10.29 -8.26
CA ASP A 218 19.84 -8.97 -7.70
C ASP A 218 20.43 -7.86 -8.61
N PRO A 219 19.59 -6.97 -9.16
CA PRO A 219 20.05 -5.92 -10.07
C PRO A 219 21.06 -4.95 -9.45
N LEU A 220 20.96 -4.69 -8.14
CA LEU A 220 21.84 -3.74 -7.46
C LEU A 220 23.17 -4.38 -7.11
N ALA A 221 23.19 -5.68 -6.78
CA ALA A 221 24.43 -6.43 -6.67
C ALA A 221 25.16 -6.51 -8.02
N LEU A 222 24.44 -6.80 -9.12
CA LEU A 222 25.04 -6.87 -10.46
C LEU A 222 25.64 -5.54 -10.92
N LYS A 223 25.05 -4.40 -10.53
CA LYS A 223 25.66 -3.07 -10.79
C LYS A 223 27.00 -2.87 -10.08
N LEU A 224 27.28 -3.60 -9.00
CA LEU A 224 28.60 -3.56 -8.35
C LEU A 224 29.65 -4.27 -9.19
N VAL A 225 29.26 -5.28 -9.99
CA VAL A 225 30.17 -6.00 -10.89
C VAL A 225 30.67 -5.08 -12.00
N CYS A 226 29.82 -4.20 -12.53
CA CYS A 226 30.23 -3.17 -13.51
C CYS A 226 31.25 -2.16 -12.98
N LYS A 227 31.47 -2.11 -11.65
CA LYS A 227 32.47 -1.25 -11.01
C LYS A 227 33.73 -2.03 -10.62
N ALA A 228 33.75 -3.36 -10.81
CA ALA A 228 34.87 -4.23 -10.50
C ALA A 228 35.91 -4.21 -11.62
N GLY A 229 37.18 -4.46 -11.30
CA GLY A 229 38.25 -4.51 -12.30
C GLY A 229 38.16 -5.71 -13.25
N ASN A 230 37.52 -6.80 -12.80
CA ASN A 230 37.36 -8.05 -13.53
C ASN A 230 35.88 -8.32 -13.91
N GLU A 231 35.19 -7.32 -14.46
CA GLU A 231 33.76 -7.40 -14.79
C GLU A 231 33.41 -8.62 -15.67
N THR A 232 34.18 -8.87 -16.73
CA THR A 232 33.90 -9.94 -17.71
C THR A 232 34.02 -11.34 -17.12
N GLU A 233 35.12 -11.61 -16.41
CA GLU A 233 35.36 -12.91 -15.76
C GLU A 233 34.30 -13.21 -14.69
N ILE A 234 33.95 -12.20 -13.88
CA ILE A 234 32.94 -12.35 -12.82
C ILE A 234 31.56 -12.57 -13.42
N SER A 235 31.17 -11.78 -14.43
CA SER A 235 29.86 -11.90 -15.07
C SER A 235 29.68 -13.26 -15.75
N GLU A 236 30.70 -13.74 -16.48
CA GLU A 236 30.68 -15.07 -17.07
C GLU A 236 30.55 -16.18 -16.02
N GLN A 237 31.29 -16.07 -14.90
CA GLN A 237 31.22 -17.07 -13.84
C GLN A 237 29.83 -17.07 -13.18
N ILE A 238 29.22 -15.90 -12.97
CA ILE A 238 27.85 -15.79 -12.42
C ILE A 238 26.85 -16.50 -13.33
N GLU A 239 26.92 -16.27 -14.65
CA GLU A 239 26.01 -16.92 -15.59
C GLU A 239 26.22 -18.44 -15.65
N LYS A 240 27.48 -18.89 -15.66
CA LYS A 240 27.82 -20.33 -15.60
C LYS A 240 27.24 -20.98 -14.35
N SER A 241 27.44 -20.38 -13.18
CA SER A 241 26.92 -20.91 -11.91
C SER A 241 25.39 -20.94 -11.87
N ARG A 242 24.70 -19.90 -12.38
CA ARG A 242 23.23 -19.90 -12.46
C ARG A 242 22.69 -20.96 -13.42
N ASN A 243 23.35 -21.14 -14.57
CA ASN A 243 22.96 -22.15 -15.54
C ASN A 243 23.18 -23.56 -14.99
N HIS A 244 24.29 -23.79 -14.28
CA HIS A 244 24.55 -25.07 -13.61
C HIS A 244 23.44 -25.44 -12.61
N ILE A 245 23.04 -24.50 -11.75
CA ILE A 245 21.93 -24.70 -10.81
C ILE A 245 20.61 -24.95 -11.56
N LYS A 246 20.37 -24.23 -12.67
CA LYS A 246 19.16 -24.40 -13.48
C LYS A 246 19.08 -25.77 -14.15
N GLU A 247 20.20 -26.28 -14.66
CA GLU A 247 20.28 -27.61 -15.27
C GLU A 247 20.11 -28.72 -14.24
N HIS A 248 20.70 -28.56 -13.05
CA HIS A 248 20.62 -29.57 -11.99
C HIS A 248 19.24 -29.66 -11.33
N PHE A 249 18.62 -28.53 -10.98
CA PHE A 249 17.36 -28.49 -10.25
C PHE A 249 16.11 -28.32 -11.14
N GLY A 250 16.29 -28.05 -12.44
CA GLY A 250 15.19 -27.79 -13.39
C GLY A 250 14.44 -26.47 -13.15
N ARG A 251 14.91 -25.64 -12.21
CA ARG A 251 14.33 -24.33 -11.83
C ARG A 251 15.44 -23.30 -11.66
N LYS A 252 15.09 -22.01 -11.75
CA LYS A 252 16.10 -20.94 -11.64
C LYS A 252 16.71 -20.89 -10.24
N ALA A 253 17.96 -20.45 -10.15
CA ALA A 253 18.70 -20.31 -8.89
C ALA A 253 17.97 -19.43 -7.86
N GLU A 254 17.32 -18.35 -8.31
CA GLU A 254 16.52 -17.45 -7.45
C GLU A 254 15.42 -18.22 -6.68
N VAL A 255 14.77 -19.16 -7.37
CA VAL A 255 13.67 -19.97 -6.80
C VAL A 255 14.23 -20.99 -5.81
N GLU A 256 15.36 -21.64 -6.13
CA GLU A 256 16.00 -22.62 -5.24
C GLU A 256 16.49 -21.95 -3.95
N ILE A 257 17.17 -20.79 -4.04
CA ILE A 257 17.67 -20.05 -2.87
C ILE A 257 16.51 -19.63 -1.97
N ALA A 258 15.41 -19.13 -2.56
CA ALA A 258 14.22 -18.78 -1.80
C ALA A 258 13.62 -20.01 -1.10
N ASP A 259 13.50 -21.14 -1.80
CA ASP A 259 12.98 -22.41 -1.27
C ASP A 259 13.81 -22.90 -0.06
N ARG A 260 15.14 -22.85 -0.15
CA ARG A 260 16.05 -23.21 0.95
C ARG A 260 15.87 -22.33 2.18
N ARG A 261 15.73 -21.01 1.99
CA ARG A 261 15.45 -20.07 3.10
C ARG A 261 14.11 -20.34 3.76
N TYR A 262 13.06 -20.61 2.99
CA TYR A 262 11.76 -21.01 3.53
C TYR A 262 11.82 -22.35 4.25
N GLY A 263 12.54 -23.33 3.70
CA GLY A 263 12.79 -24.63 4.34
C GLY A 263 13.46 -24.47 5.70
N PHE A 264 14.49 -23.63 5.79
CA PHE A 264 15.15 -23.29 7.06
C PHE A 264 14.18 -22.65 8.06
N ALA A 265 13.44 -21.62 7.65
CA ALA A 265 12.49 -20.93 8.50
C ALA A 265 11.41 -21.89 9.05
N ASN A 266 10.84 -22.73 8.18
CA ASN A 266 9.81 -23.70 8.56
C ASN A 266 10.35 -24.76 9.52
N ALA A 267 11.58 -25.23 9.31
CA ALA A 267 12.24 -26.19 10.20
C ALA A 267 12.43 -25.60 11.61
N VAL A 268 12.92 -24.36 11.70
CA VAL A 268 13.11 -23.66 12.98
C VAL A 268 11.77 -23.48 13.71
N VAL A 269 10.73 -23.00 13.02
CA VAL A 269 9.40 -22.82 13.62
C VAL A 269 8.84 -24.14 14.15
N LYS A 270 8.96 -25.22 13.37
CA LYS A 270 8.49 -26.55 13.77
C LYS A 270 9.19 -27.09 15.02
N MET A 271 10.47 -26.78 15.21
CA MET A 271 11.23 -27.20 16.40
C MET A 271 10.92 -26.36 17.65
N VAL A 272 10.63 -25.07 17.46
CA VAL A 272 10.52 -24.09 18.55
C VAL A 272 9.08 -23.89 19.03
N VAL A 273 8.10 -24.03 18.15
CA VAL A 273 6.68 -23.80 18.45
C VAL A 273 6.02 -25.09 18.94
N LYS A 274 5.47 -25.04 20.16
CA LYS A 274 4.69 -26.13 20.75
C LYS A 274 3.21 -25.74 20.78
N LYS A 275 2.33 -26.64 20.30
CA LYS A 275 0.89 -26.52 20.50
C LYS A 275 0.57 -26.85 21.97
N THR A 276 -0.13 -25.96 22.65
CA THR A 276 -0.78 -26.31 23.93
C THR A 276 -2.09 -27.05 23.62
N GLU A 277 -2.43 -28.06 24.43
CA GLU A 277 -3.59 -28.95 24.21
C GLU A 277 -4.96 -28.24 24.13
N GLN A 278 -5.03 -26.95 24.45
CA GLN A 278 -6.22 -26.12 24.29
C GLN A 278 -6.30 -25.52 22.87
N GLY A 279 -6.44 -26.37 21.86
CA GLY A 279 -6.71 -25.93 20.49
C GLY A 279 -8.16 -25.49 20.35
N LYS A 280 -8.47 -24.23 20.69
CA LYS A 280 -9.70 -23.60 20.16
C LYS A 280 -9.55 -23.51 18.65
N ILE A 281 -10.55 -23.98 17.90
CA ILE A 281 -10.62 -23.72 16.46
C ILE A 281 -10.60 -22.20 16.30
N ASP A 282 -9.65 -21.70 15.50
CA ASP A 282 -9.55 -20.27 15.25
C ASP A 282 -10.81 -19.84 14.48
N MET A 283 -11.61 -18.93 15.04
CA MET A 283 -12.80 -18.41 14.36
C MET A 283 -12.46 -17.87 12.97
N THR A 284 -11.22 -17.41 12.79
CA THR A 284 -10.65 -17.00 11.51
C THR A 284 -10.61 -18.13 10.50
N GLU A 285 -10.17 -19.34 10.89
CA GLU A 285 -10.09 -20.50 10.01
C GLU A 285 -11.48 -20.94 9.53
N ILE A 286 -12.49 -20.90 10.42
CA ILE A 286 -13.87 -21.22 10.05
C ILE A 286 -14.39 -20.20 9.03
N ILE A 287 -14.25 -18.91 9.31
CA ILE A 287 -14.75 -17.86 8.41
C ILE A 287 -14.02 -17.94 7.06
N ASP A 288 -12.70 -18.10 7.06
CA ASP A 288 -11.91 -18.17 5.84
C ASP A 288 -12.24 -19.42 5.00
N SER A 289 -12.65 -20.53 5.61
CA SER A 289 -13.11 -21.72 4.85
C SER A 289 -14.32 -21.42 3.95
N PHE A 290 -15.20 -20.50 4.36
CA PHE A 290 -16.33 -20.03 3.53
C PHE A 290 -15.92 -18.88 2.63
N MET A 291 -15.24 -17.86 3.17
CA MET A 291 -14.90 -16.62 2.46
C MET A 291 -13.90 -16.81 1.33
N LEU A 292 -12.95 -17.74 1.49
CA LEU A 292 -11.89 -18.03 0.49
C LEU A 292 -12.24 -19.19 -0.43
N ASN A 293 -13.44 -19.77 -0.30
CA ASN A 293 -13.87 -20.85 -1.16
C ASN A 293 -13.92 -20.38 -2.62
N ARG A 294 -13.41 -21.20 -3.54
CA ARG A 294 -13.34 -20.89 -4.98
C ARG A 294 -14.69 -20.56 -5.62
N TYR A 295 -15.79 -21.13 -5.12
CA TYR A 295 -17.13 -20.94 -5.65
C TYR A 295 -17.97 -19.99 -4.81
N LEU A 296 -17.86 -20.06 -3.47
CA LEU A 296 -18.66 -19.20 -2.57
C LEU A 296 -18.01 -17.83 -2.34
N GLY A 297 -16.69 -17.68 -2.51
CA GLY A 297 -15.98 -16.43 -2.22
C GLY A 297 -16.46 -15.24 -3.05
N ILE A 298 -16.71 -15.42 -4.35
CA ILE A 298 -17.21 -14.35 -5.23
C ILE A 298 -18.66 -13.97 -4.89
N PRO A 299 -19.62 -14.91 -4.75
CA PRO A 299 -20.97 -14.59 -4.27
C PRO A 299 -21.01 -13.92 -2.90
N ILE A 300 -20.24 -14.41 -1.94
CA ILE A 300 -20.21 -13.81 -0.60
C ILE A 300 -19.62 -12.40 -0.68
N PHE A 301 -18.55 -12.21 -1.44
CA PHE A 301 -18.00 -10.88 -1.70
C PHE A 301 -19.04 -9.94 -2.31
N ALA A 302 -19.78 -10.39 -3.32
CA ALA A 302 -20.85 -9.60 -3.93
C ALA A 302 -21.96 -9.24 -2.92
N ALA A 303 -22.32 -10.17 -2.03
CA ALA A 303 -23.30 -9.93 -0.97
C ALA A 303 -22.80 -8.92 0.07
N VAL A 304 -21.55 -9.02 0.52
CA VAL A 304 -20.93 -8.05 1.44
C VAL A 304 -20.90 -6.66 0.81
N MET A 305 -20.53 -6.57 -0.48
CA MET A 305 -20.55 -5.31 -1.22
C MET A 305 -21.94 -4.73 -1.38
N TYR A 306 -22.93 -5.57 -1.67
CA TYR A 306 -24.32 -5.15 -1.71
C TYR A 306 -24.78 -4.56 -0.36
N ILE A 307 -24.42 -5.19 0.76
CA ILE A 307 -24.72 -4.68 2.10
C ILE A 307 -24.05 -3.32 2.34
N ILE A 308 -22.77 -3.19 1.99
CA ILE A 308 -22.03 -1.92 2.14
C ILE A 308 -22.69 -0.79 1.32
N PHE A 309 -23.07 -1.06 0.07
CA PHE A 309 -23.72 -0.04 -0.75
C PHE A 309 -25.13 0.26 -0.29
N LYS A 310 -25.92 -0.76 0.08
CA LYS A 310 -27.25 -0.57 0.64
C LYS A 310 -27.19 0.31 1.89
N PHE A 311 -26.28 0.01 2.81
CA PHE A 311 -26.01 0.85 3.98
C PHE A 311 -25.66 2.27 3.55
N THR A 312 -24.70 2.44 2.65
CA THR A 312 -24.22 3.75 2.23
C THR A 312 -25.34 4.60 1.61
N PHE A 313 -26.14 4.05 0.71
CA PHE A 313 -27.24 4.78 0.07
C PHE A 313 -28.41 5.05 1.03
N THR A 314 -28.85 4.05 1.79
CA THR A 314 -29.99 4.19 2.70
C THR A 314 -29.72 5.19 3.82
N PHE A 315 -28.52 5.15 4.42
CA PHE A 315 -28.18 6.06 5.53
C PHE A 315 -27.75 7.46 5.05
N SER A 316 -27.21 7.59 3.83
CA SER A 316 -26.84 8.90 3.30
C SER A 316 -28.00 9.69 2.71
N GLU A 317 -29.05 9.03 2.19
CA GLU A 317 -30.15 9.70 1.49
C GLU A 317 -30.80 10.85 2.30
N PRO A 318 -31.15 10.69 3.59
CA PRO A 318 -31.71 11.79 4.38
C PRO A 318 -30.73 12.96 4.52
N ALA A 319 -29.45 12.66 4.72
CA ALA A 319 -28.40 13.66 4.86
C ALA A 319 -28.14 14.40 3.54
N VAL A 320 -28.14 13.71 2.40
CA VAL A 320 -28.02 14.32 1.06
C VAL A 320 -29.20 15.27 0.80
N LYS A 321 -30.43 14.86 1.14
CA LYS A 321 -31.61 15.74 1.02
C LYS A 321 -31.47 16.99 1.89
N LEU A 322 -31.03 16.82 3.14
CA LEU A 322 -30.79 17.94 4.06
C LEU A 322 -29.75 18.92 3.51
N PHE A 323 -28.62 18.41 2.99
CA PHE A 323 -27.59 19.25 2.38
C PHE A 323 -28.11 19.96 1.12
N GLY A 324 -28.89 19.28 0.29
CA GLY A 324 -29.55 19.90 -0.87
C GLY A 324 -30.49 21.05 -0.46
N LEU A 325 -31.28 20.86 0.60
CA LEU A 325 -32.14 21.90 1.16
C LEU A 325 -31.32 23.06 1.75
N PHE A 326 -30.22 22.77 2.44
CA PHE A 326 -29.31 23.78 2.98
C PHE A 326 -28.74 24.68 1.88
N PHE A 327 -28.22 24.12 0.79
CA PHE A 327 -27.67 24.92 -0.32
C PHE A 327 -28.75 25.71 -1.06
N ARG A 328 -29.97 25.16 -1.21
CA ARG A 328 -31.11 25.88 -1.78
C ARG A 328 -31.54 27.05 -0.91
N TRP A 329 -31.66 26.83 0.41
CA TRP A 329 -31.95 27.88 1.37
C TRP A 329 -30.87 28.97 1.35
N PHE A 330 -29.60 28.58 1.35
CA PHE A 330 -28.47 29.51 1.31
C PHE A 330 -28.47 30.35 0.02
N SER A 331 -28.73 29.72 -1.12
CA SER A 331 -28.92 30.40 -2.42
C SER A 331 -30.07 31.41 -2.39
N GLY A 332 -31.20 31.05 -1.77
CA GLY A 332 -32.36 31.93 -1.61
C GLY A 332 -32.08 33.14 -0.71
N VAL A 333 -31.34 32.95 0.38
CA VAL A 333 -30.92 34.05 1.27
C VAL A 333 -30.02 35.04 0.54
N VAL A 334 -29.02 34.55 -0.20
CA VAL A 334 -28.10 35.41 -0.97
C VAL A 334 -28.85 36.18 -2.06
N THR A 335 -29.80 35.53 -2.72
CA THR A 335 -30.70 36.15 -3.71
C THR A 335 -31.53 37.29 -3.11
N GLY A 336 -31.97 37.17 -1.85
CA GLY A 336 -32.73 38.22 -1.18
C GLY A 336 -31.90 39.42 -0.70
N ILE A 337 -30.58 39.25 -0.54
CA ILE A 337 -29.68 40.28 -0.01
C ILE A 337 -29.00 41.07 -1.14
N ILE A 338 -28.66 40.40 -2.25
CA ILE A 338 -27.87 41.00 -3.33
C ILE A 338 -28.81 41.45 -4.47
N PRO A 339 -28.73 42.71 -4.94
CA PRO A 339 -29.51 43.16 -6.09
C PRO A 339 -29.08 42.43 -7.38
N ASP A 340 -29.98 42.41 -8.37
CA ASP A 340 -29.75 41.70 -9.62
C ASP A 340 -28.54 42.27 -10.37
N SER A 341 -27.45 41.50 -10.37
CA SER A 341 -26.14 41.93 -10.85
C SER A 341 -25.33 40.72 -11.33
N PRO A 342 -24.33 40.93 -12.21
CA PRO A 342 -23.41 39.85 -12.60
C PRO A 342 -22.73 39.18 -11.40
N VAL A 343 -22.53 39.93 -10.32
CA VAL A 343 -21.97 39.43 -9.06
C VAL A 343 -22.94 38.47 -8.37
N ARG A 344 -24.23 38.78 -8.36
CA ARG A 344 -25.26 37.86 -7.83
C ARG A 344 -25.25 36.54 -8.62
N SER A 345 -25.28 36.58 -9.95
CA SER A 345 -25.29 35.34 -10.75
C SER A 345 -23.99 34.55 -10.58
N LEU A 346 -22.82 35.21 -10.48
CA LEU A 346 -21.56 34.53 -10.19
C LEU A 346 -21.60 33.82 -8.83
N ILE A 347 -22.11 34.48 -7.79
CA ILE A 347 -22.16 33.92 -6.44
C ILE A 347 -23.23 32.82 -6.35
N VAL A 348 -24.43 33.05 -6.88
CA VAL A 348 -25.58 32.16 -6.74
C VAL A 348 -25.48 30.97 -7.70
N ASP A 349 -25.29 31.22 -9.00
CA ASP A 349 -25.30 30.16 -10.02
C ASP A 349 -23.91 29.54 -10.19
N GLY A 350 -22.86 30.37 -10.19
CA GLY A 350 -21.48 29.91 -10.32
C GLY A 350 -20.99 29.20 -9.07
N ILE A 351 -20.83 29.94 -7.96
CA ILE A 351 -20.19 29.42 -6.75
C ILE A 351 -21.14 28.55 -5.94
N ILE A 352 -22.29 29.07 -5.50
CA ILE A 352 -23.22 28.33 -4.63
C ILE A 352 -23.85 27.16 -5.38
N GLY A 353 -24.27 27.36 -6.63
CA GLY A 353 -24.80 26.31 -7.50
C GLY A 353 -23.77 25.21 -7.78
N GLY A 354 -22.56 25.59 -8.20
CA GLY A 354 -21.48 24.66 -8.49
C GLY A 354 -21.00 23.89 -7.26
N VAL A 355 -20.72 24.59 -6.15
CA VAL A 355 -20.30 23.98 -4.89
C VAL A 355 -21.42 23.15 -4.28
N GLY A 356 -22.65 23.65 -4.29
CA GLY A 356 -23.82 22.93 -3.77
C GLY A 356 -24.13 21.67 -4.57
N GLY A 357 -23.87 21.67 -5.87
CA GLY A 357 -23.99 20.47 -6.72
C GLY A 357 -23.02 19.36 -6.33
N VAL A 358 -21.79 19.68 -5.92
CA VAL A 358 -20.78 18.66 -5.54
C VAL A 358 -20.82 18.33 -4.05
N LEU A 359 -20.83 19.36 -3.18
CA LEU A 359 -20.91 19.17 -1.73
C LEU A 359 -22.30 18.71 -1.27
N GLY A 360 -23.34 18.83 -2.11
CA GLY A 360 -24.64 18.21 -1.84
C GLY A 360 -24.55 16.68 -1.68
N PHE A 361 -23.60 16.04 -2.37
CA PHE A 361 -23.32 14.60 -2.24
C PHE A 361 -22.27 14.26 -1.17
N PHE A 362 -21.76 15.26 -0.44
CA PHE A 362 -20.76 15.04 0.60
C PHE A 362 -21.19 14.00 1.66
N PRO A 363 -22.45 13.98 2.15
CA PRO A 363 -22.86 12.96 3.10
C PRO A 363 -22.73 11.53 2.56
N LEU A 364 -23.04 11.30 1.29
CA LEU A 364 -22.83 10.00 0.64
C LEU A 364 -21.36 9.57 0.70
N VAL A 365 -20.43 10.49 0.44
CA VAL A 365 -18.99 10.25 0.53
C VAL A 365 -18.57 9.91 1.97
N LEU A 366 -19.13 10.60 2.96
CA LEU A 366 -18.85 10.37 4.37
C LEU A 366 -19.27 8.96 4.82
N PHE A 367 -20.51 8.54 4.51
CA PHE A 367 -20.98 7.18 4.81
C PHE A 367 -20.20 6.11 4.03
N MET A 368 -19.79 6.40 2.80
CA MET A 368 -18.93 5.51 2.02
C MET A 368 -17.57 5.32 2.70
N PHE A 369 -16.92 6.40 3.16
CA PHE A 369 -15.63 6.29 3.87
C PHE A 369 -15.76 5.55 5.20
N PHE A 370 -16.87 5.69 5.91
CA PHE A 370 -17.16 4.90 7.10
C PHE A 370 -17.24 3.40 6.77
N ALA A 371 -17.99 3.03 5.74
CA ALA A 371 -18.14 1.64 5.33
C ALA A 371 -16.82 1.04 4.82
N ILE A 372 -16.00 1.82 4.10
CA ILE A 372 -14.66 1.42 3.68
C ILE A 372 -13.74 1.23 4.89
N ALA A 373 -13.76 2.15 5.85
CA ALA A 373 -12.95 2.02 7.06
C ALA A 373 -13.32 0.76 7.84
N PHE A 374 -14.60 0.42 7.93
CA PHE A 374 -15.08 -0.83 8.52
C PHE A 374 -14.61 -2.07 7.73
N PHE A 375 -14.67 -1.99 6.40
CA PHE A 375 -14.22 -3.06 5.50
C PHE A 375 -12.70 -3.31 5.58
N GLU A 376 -11.92 -2.24 5.74
CA GLU A 376 -10.47 -2.25 5.90
C GLU A 376 -10.07 -2.79 7.29
N ASP A 377 -10.66 -2.24 8.36
CA ASP A 377 -10.35 -2.58 9.76
C ASP A 377 -11.04 -3.85 10.26
N SER A 378 -11.80 -4.56 9.43
CA SER A 378 -12.29 -5.91 9.76
C SER A 378 -11.31 -7.01 9.35
N GLY A 379 -10.29 -6.68 8.53
CA GLY A 379 -9.39 -7.66 7.93
C GLY A 379 -9.99 -8.41 6.73
N TYR A 380 -11.26 -8.19 6.39
CA TYR A 380 -11.91 -8.82 5.24
C TYR A 380 -11.36 -8.31 3.90
N MET A 381 -10.86 -7.07 3.84
CA MET A 381 -10.21 -6.50 2.66
C MET A 381 -9.13 -7.42 2.06
N ALA A 382 -8.32 -8.07 2.90
CA ALA A 382 -7.26 -8.98 2.43
C ALA A 382 -7.84 -10.24 1.74
N ARG A 383 -8.95 -10.79 2.26
CA ARG A 383 -9.63 -11.95 1.66
C ARG A 383 -10.27 -11.59 0.34
N ALA A 384 -10.95 -10.44 0.29
CA ALA A 384 -11.54 -9.93 -0.93
C ALA A 384 -10.49 -9.74 -2.04
N ALA A 385 -9.33 -9.17 -1.69
CA ALA A 385 -8.20 -9.04 -2.61
C ALA A 385 -7.68 -10.41 -3.08
N PHE A 386 -7.56 -11.39 -2.17
CA PHE A 386 -7.16 -12.76 -2.51
C PHE A 386 -8.12 -13.44 -3.48
N VAL A 387 -9.42 -13.37 -3.21
CA VAL A 387 -10.47 -13.95 -4.08
C VAL A 387 -10.45 -13.32 -5.47
N MET A 388 -10.17 -12.00 -5.54
CA MET A 388 -10.13 -11.25 -6.80
C MET A 388 -8.80 -11.35 -7.55
N ASP A 389 -7.74 -11.83 -6.90
CA ASP A 389 -6.39 -11.89 -7.48
C ASP A 389 -6.36 -12.70 -8.79
N LYS A 390 -7.09 -13.82 -8.84
CA LYS A 390 -7.19 -14.65 -10.05
C LYS A 390 -7.81 -13.90 -11.24
N ILE A 391 -8.73 -12.98 -10.99
CA ILE A 391 -9.36 -12.17 -12.04
C ILE A 391 -8.41 -11.04 -12.43
N MET A 392 -7.85 -10.33 -11.46
CA MET A 392 -6.97 -9.17 -11.69
C MET A 392 -5.66 -9.55 -12.39
N SER A 393 -5.05 -10.67 -12.00
CA SER A 393 -3.80 -11.17 -12.60
C SER A 393 -3.93 -11.44 -14.11
N ARG A 394 -5.13 -11.80 -14.61
CA ARG A 394 -5.40 -11.93 -16.06
C ARG A 394 -5.30 -10.59 -16.82
N PHE A 395 -5.52 -9.49 -16.12
CA PHE A 395 -5.40 -8.13 -16.64
C PHE A 395 -4.08 -7.47 -16.23
N GLY A 396 -3.12 -8.25 -15.71
CA GLY A 396 -1.79 -7.77 -15.33
C GLY A 396 -1.79 -6.84 -14.11
N LEU A 397 -2.81 -6.95 -13.26
CA LEU A 397 -2.96 -6.22 -12.00
C LEU A 397 -2.93 -7.16 -10.80
N HIS A 398 -2.49 -6.66 -9.66
CA HIS A 398 -2.58 -7.38 -8.39
C HIS A 398 -4.01 -7.38 -7.82
N GLY A 399 -4.39 -8.43 -7.07
CA GLY A 399 -5.70 -8.53 -6.42
C GLY A 399 -6.08 -7.34 -5.52
N LYS A 400 -5.10 -6.69 -4.88
CA LYS A 400 -5.34 -5.45 -4.11
C LYS A 400 -5.85 -4.29 -4.96
N SER A 401 -5.52 -4.23 -6.26
CA SER A 401 -5.96 -3.18 -7.18
C SER A 401 -7.46 -3.23 -7.47
N PHE A 402 -8.09 -4.40 -7.25
CA PHE A 402 -9.53 -4.54 -7.37
C PHE A 402 -10.28 -3.59 -6.44
N LEU A 403 -9.81 -3.38 -5.20
CA LEU A 403 -10.53 -2.56 -4.24
C LEU A 403 -10.65 -1.09 -4.70
N PRO A 404 -9.55 -0.37 -5.02
CA PRO A 404 -9.66 0.98 -5.58
C PRO A 404 -10.57 1.08 -6.82
N LEU A 405 -10.53 0.08 -7.72
CA LEU A 405 -11.38 0.02 -8.91
C LEU A 405 -12.85 -0.10 -8.53
N MET A 406 -13.16 -1.02 -7.64
CA MET A 406 -14.52 -1.32 -7.19
C MET A 406 -15.13 -0.14 -6.43
N LEU A 407 -14.33 0.52 -5.58
CA LEU A 407 -14.73 1.76 -4.91
C LEU A 407 -15.05 2.89 -5.90
N SER A 408 -14.42 2.89 -7.08
CA SER A 408 -14.76 3.83 -8.14
C SER A 408 -16.08 3.48 -8.85
N THR A 409 -16.31 2.20 -9.17
CA THR A 409 -17.44 1.73 -10.01
C THR A 409 -18.84 2.00 -9.47
N ASN A 410 -19.00 2.15 -8.15
CA ASN A 410 -20.29 2.52 -7.57
C ASN A 410 -20.18 3.61 -6.49
N GLY A 411 -18.95 4.06 -6.22
CA GLY A 411 -18.68 5.18 -5.31
C GLY A 411 -18.26 6.42 -6.09
N CYS A 412 -17.19 7.05 -5.63
CA CYS A 412 -16.61 8.22 -6.28
C CYS A 412 -15.18 7.90 -6.72
N ALA A 413 -14.78 8.39 -7.89
CA ALA A 413 -13.44 8.20 -8.42
C ALA A 413 -12.35 8.77 -7.49
N VAL A 414 -12.67 9.82 -6.71
CA VAL A 414 -11.71 10.44 -5.79
C VAL A 414 -11.28 9.49 -4.65
N PRO A 415 -12.19 8.91 -3.84
CA PRO A 415 -11.88 7.81 -2.93
C PRO A 415 -11.15 6.64 -3.59
N GLY A 416 -11.57 6.23 -4.80
CA GLY A 416 -10.92 5.17 -5.55
C GLY A 416 -9.44 5.48 -5.83
N ILE A 417 -9.14 6.67 -6.36
CA ILE A 417 -7.76 7.13 -6.59
C ILE A 417 -6.97 7.20 -5.28
N LEU A 418 -7.56 7.73 -4.21
CA LEU A 418 -6.90 7.81 -2.89
C LEU A 418 -6.57 6.42 -2.31
N ALA A 419 -7.45 5.45 -2.51
CA ALA A 419 -7.25 4.08 -2.08
C ALA A 419 -6.08 3.39 -2.80
N THR A 420 -5.66 3.85 -3.99
CA THR A 420 -4.49 3.29 -4.69
C THR A 420 -3.19 3.42 -3.89
N ARG A 421 -3.14 4.30 -2.88
CA ARG A 421 -1.99 4.42 -1.97
C ARG A 421 -1.71 3.16 -1.16
N THR A 422 -2.69 2.27 -0.99
CA THR A 422 -2.51 0.98 -0.31
C THR A 422 -1.86 -0.08 -1.21
N LEU A 423 -1.57 0.24 -2.47
CA LEU A 423 -0.89 -0.65 -3.41
C LEU A 423 0.62 -0.51 -3.23
N ASP A 424 1.30 -1.64 -3.04
CA ASP A 424 2.74 -1.70 -2.75
C ASP A 424 3.56 -1.37 -4.01
N SER A 425 3.14 -1.86 -5.17
CA SER A 425 3.81 -1.58 -6.44
C SER A 425 3.42 -0.22 -7.03
N LYS A 426 4.43 0.57 -7.43
CA LYS A 426 4.24 1.84 -8.14
C LYS A 426 3.53 1.62 -9.48
N ARG A 427 3.89 0.57 -10.22
CA ARG A 427 3.23 0.16 -11.47
C ARG A 427 1.73 -0.06 -11.26
N ASP A 428 1.35 -0.92 -10.32
CA ASP A 428 -0.05 -1.25 -10.08
C ASP A 428 -0.85 -0.02 -9.64
N ARG A 429 -0.22 0.83 -8.81
CA ARG A 429 -0.79 2.10 -8.37
C ARG A 429 -1.12 3.02 -9.55
N LEU A 430 -0.18 3.20 -10.48
CA LEU A 430 -0.36 4.06 -11.65
C LEU A 430 -1.42 3.51 -12.60
N ILE A 431 -1.36 2.22 -12.96
CA ILE A 431 -2.36 1.60 -13.84
C ILE A 431 -3.75 1.77 -13.22
N THR A 432 -3.89 1.48 -11.93
CA THR A 432 -5.17 1.62 -11.22
C THR A 432 -5.67 3.07 -11.25
N MET A 433 -4.81 4.06 -11.02
CA MET A 433 -5.18 5.48 -11.11
C MET A 433 -5.68 5.88 -12.51
N PHE A 434 -5.11 5.35 -13.59
CA PHE A 434 -5.56 5.63 -14.96
C PHE A 434 -6.86 4.91 -15.32
N VAL A 435 -7.11 3.75 -14.73
CA VAL A 435 -8.30 2.93 -15.02
C VAL A 435 -9.53 3.41 -14.24
N VAL A 436 -9.34 3.87 -13.00
CA VAL A 436 -10.41 4.35 -12.10
C VAL A 436 -11.39 5.35 -12.75
N PRO A 437 -10.95 6.36 -13.53
CA PRO A 437 -11.85 7.31 -14.21
C PRO A 437 -12.79 6.70 -15.25
N PHE A 438 -12.48 5.54 -15.83
CA PHE A 438 -13.33 4.89 -16.83
C PHE A 438 -14.53 4.19 -16.22
N MET A 439 -14.49 3.93 -14.92
CA MET A 439 -15.63 3.38 -14.19
C MET A 439 -16.76 4.41 -14.10
N ILE A 440 -18.01 3.96 -14.26
CA ILE A 440 -19.19 4.79 -13.99
C ILE A 440 -19.27 5.03 -12.48
N CYS A 441 -19.72 6.21 -12.07
CA CYS A 441 -19.88 6.56 -10.66
C CYS A 441 -21.27 7.17 -10.45
N GLY A 442 -21.72 7.28 -9.20
CA GLY A 442 -23.05 7.80 -8.87
C GLY A 442 -23.34 9.18 -9.46
N ALA A 443 -22.31 10.04 -9.60
CA ALA A 443 -22.45 11.38 -10.20
C ALA A 443 -22.53 11.37 -11.74
N LYS A 444 -22.03 10.32 -12.41
CA LYS A 444 -22.17 10.15 -13.87
C LYS A 444 -23.54 9.62 -14.28
N LEU A 445 -24.23 8.94 -13.35
CA LEU A 445 -25.54 8.34 -13.63
C LEU A 445 -26.60 9.35 -14.07
N PRO A 446 -26.80 10.51 -13.40
CA PRO A 446 -27.77 11.50 -13.86
C PRO A 446 -27.46 12.04 -15.26
N VAL A 447 -26.18 12.22 -15.59
CA VAL A 447 -25.76 12.70 -16.92
C VAL A 447 -26.10 11.66 -17.99
N PHE A 448 -25.78 10.39 -17.74
CA PHE A 448 -26.16 9.31 -18.67
C PHE A 448 -27.67 9.13 -18.75
N ALA A 449 -28.39 9.21 -17.63
CA ALA A 449 -29.84 9.13 -17.63
C ALA A 449 -30.48 10.26 -18.43
N LEU A 450 -29.96 11.49 -18.34
CA LEU A 450 -30.41 12.64 -19.12
C LEU A 450 -30.17 12.43 -20.61
N ILE A 451 -28.96 12.06 -21.01
CA ILE A 451 -28.61 11.82 -22.43
C ILE A 451 -29.45 10.66 -22.98
N ILE A 452 -29.54 9.54 -22.25
CA ILE A 452 -30.35 8.39 -22.66
C ILE A 452 -31.83 8.78 -22.79
N GLY A 453 -32.33 9.59 -21.85
CA GLY A 453 -33.69 10.12 -21.85
C GLY A 453 -33.99 11.03 -23.03
N ALA A 454 -33.01 11.82 -23.49
CA ALA A 454 -33.14 12.75 -24.60
C ALA A 454 -33.09 12.08 -25.98
N PHE A 455 -32.22 11.06 -26.16
CA PHE A 455 -31.95 10.48 -27.47
C PHE A 455 -32.63 9.13 -27.74
N PHE A 456 -33.09 8.41 -26.70
CA PHE A 456 -33.59 7.04 -26.86
C PHE A 456 -34.99 6.84 -26.30
N ALA A 457 -35.82 6.08 -27.02
CA ALA A 457 -37.17 5.73 -26.61
C ALA A 457 -37.17 4.92 -25.30
N THR A 458 -38.18 5.15 -24.45
CA THR A 458 -38.32 4.60 -23.09
C THR A 458 -38.11 3.09 -23.00
N LYS A 459 -38.52 2.33 -24.02
CA LYS A 459 -38.33 0.87 -24.10
C LYS A 459 -36.85 0.44 -24.07
N TYR A 460 -35.94 1.24 -24.62
CA TYR A 460 -34.52 0.88 -24.76
C TYR A 460 -33.63 1.51 -23.68
N GLN A 461 -34.13 2.47 -22.91
CA GLN A 461 -33.32 3.24 -21.96
C GLN A 461 -32.61 2.35 -20.91
N ALA A 462 -33.32 1.38 -20.34
CA ALA A 462 -32.74 0.45 -19.37
C ALA A 462 -31.65 -0.44 -19.99
N ALA A 463 -31.89 -0.94 -21.21
CA ALA A 463 -30.92 -1.78 -21.93
C ALA A 463 -29.65 -1.00 -22.30
N ILE A 464 -29.79 0.25 -22.72
CA ILE A 464 -28.67 1.13 -23.05
C ILE A 464 -27.88 1.47 -21.79
N MET A 465 -28.55 1.78 -20.69
CA MET A 465 -27.88 2.05 -19.41
C MET A 465 -27.10 0.81 -18.93
N PHE A 466 -27.68 -0.37 -19.01
CA PHE A 466 -27.00 -1.63 -18.70
C PHE A 466 -25.79 -1.86 -19.61
N PHE A 467 -25.95 -1.65 -20.92
CA PHE A 467 -24.87 -1.78 -21.89
C PHE A 467 -23.72 -0.82 -21.60
N MET A 468 -24.00 0.45 -21.28
CA MET A 468 -22.98 1.43 -20.90
C MET A 468 -22.22 1.01 -19.63
N TYR A 469 -22.92 0.50 -18.62
CA TYR A 469 -22.29 -0.05 -17.43
C TYR A 469 -21.34 -1.20 -17.76
N PHE A 470 -21.82 -2.17 -18.51
CA PHE A 470 -20.99 -3.30 -18.94
C PHE A 470 -19.78 -2.85 -19.76
N LEU A 471 -20.01 -1.97 -20.73
CA LEU A 471 -18.96 -1.41 -21.58
C LEU A 471 -17.90 -0.65 -20.78
N SER A 472 -18.30 0.11 -19.75
CA SER A 472 -17.36 0.84 -18.90
C SER A 472 -16.38 -0.09 -18.18
N VAL A 473 -16.86 -1.22 -17.67
CA VAL A 473 -16.03 -2.23 -16.99
C VAL A 473 -15.10 -2.91 -18.00
N VAL A 474 -15.61 -3.25 -19.19
CA VAL A 474 -14.81 -3.87 -20.26
C VAL A 474 -13.69 -2.93 -20.72
N ILE A 475 -13.99 -1.65 -20.97
CA ILE A 475 -13.00 -0.63 -21.36
C ILE A 475 -11.97 -0.45 -20.24
N ALA A 476 -12.41 -0.33 -18.99
CA ALA A 476 -11.52 -0.18 -17.84
C ALA A 476 -10.52 -1.36 -17.73
N LEU A 477 -11.01 -2.60 -17.80
CA LEU A 477 -10.16 -3.79 -17.77
C LEU A 477 -9.29 -3.94 -19.03
N GLY A 478 -9.78 -3.52 -20.19
CA GLY A 478 -9.01 -3.49 -21.44
C GLY A 478 -7.83 -2.51 -21.37
N ILE A 479 -8.06 -1.31 -20.86
CA ILE A 479 -7.01 -0.30 -20.62
C ILE A 479 -6.02 -0.80 -19.57
N ALA A 480 -6.49 -1.42 -18.50
CA ALA A 480 -5.62 -2.04 -17.50
C ALA A 480 -4.66 -3.05 -18.15
N LYS A 481 -5.19 -3.94 -19.00
CA LYS A 481 -4.39 -4.92 -19.74
C LYS A 481 -3.40 -4.26 -20.70
N LEU A 482 -3.84 -3.27 -21.47
CA LEU A 482 -2.98 -2.53 -22.41
C LEU A 482 -1.82 -1.83 -21.69
N LEU A 483 -2.10 -1.14 -20.58
CA LEU A 483 -1.08 -0.46 -19.76
C LEU A 483 -0.16 -1.47 -19.05
N SER A 484 -0.69 -2.61 -18.62
CA SER A 484 0.11 -3.67 -18.00
C SER A 484 1.04 -4.38 -19.01
N ALA A 485 0.66 -4.42 -20.28
CA ALA A 485 1.42 -5.06 -21.36
C ALA A 485 2.43 -4.13 -22.02
N THR A 486 2.33 -2.80 -21.83
CA THR A 486 3.24 -1.82 -22.44
C THR A 486 4.51 -1.61 -21.61
N ILE A 487 5.62 -1.36 -22.31
CA ILE A 487 7.00 -1.28 -21.77
C ILE A 487 7.20 -0.10 -20.78
N LEU A 488 6.28 0.86 -20.74
CA LEU A 488 6.36 2.07 -19.90
C LEU A 488 6.35 1.80 -18.37
N LEU A 489 5.95 0.60 -17.93
CA LEU A 489 5.90 0.22 -16.51
C LEU A 489 6.53 -1.17 -16.27
N LYS A 490 7.78 -1.35 -16.71
CA LYS A 490 8.53 -2.62 -16.70
C LYS A 490 8.99 -3.13 -15.32
N GLU A 491 8.32 -2.75 -14.23
CA GLU A 491 8.51 -3.42 -12.94
C GLU A 491 7.82 -4.79 -13.00
N LYS A 492 8.58 -5.85 -12.67
CA LYS A 492 8.01 -7.20 -12.50
C LYS A 492 7.16 -7.18 -11.24
N SER A 493 5.97 -7.78 -11.31
CA SER A 493 5.13 -8.03 -10.14
C SER A 493 6.00 -8.67 -9.05
N SER A 494 6.10 -8.03 -7.89
CA SER A 494 6.76 -8.63 -6.73
C SER A 494 6.12 -9.99 -6.47
N HIS A 495 6.92 -11.02 -6.23
CA HIS A 495 6.44 -12.30 -5.71
C HIS A 495 5.87 -12.05 -4.31
N PHE A 496 4.60 -11.62 -4.25
CA PHE A 496 3.95 -11.28 -3.02
C PHE A 496 3.28 -12.53 -2.46
N VAL A 497 3.64 -12.86 -1.23
CA VAL A 497 2.90 -13.82 -0.42
C VAL A 497 1.85 -13.01 0.34
N MET A 498 0.58 -13.11 -0.04
CA MET A 498 -0.49 -12.37 0.64
C MET A 498 -0.63 -12.88 2.08
N GLU A 499 -0.30 -12.03 3.05
CA GLU A 499 -0.53 -12.27 4.47
C GLU A 499 -2.00 -11.94 4.75
N LEU A 500 -2.78 -12.92 5.21
CA LEU A 500 -4.16 -12.72 5.60
C LEU A 500 -4.14 -12.39 7.10
N PRO A 501 -4.29 -11.11 7.51
CA PRO A 501 -4.29 -10.73 8.93
C PRO A 501 -5.44 -11.43 9.66
N PRO A 502 -5.40 -11.69 10.98
CA PRO A 502 -6.57 -12.25 11.66
C PRO A 502 -7.78 -11.30 11.58
N TYR A 503 -9.01 -11.82 11.68
CA TYR A 503 -10.18 -10.95 11.82
C TYR A 503 -10.11 -10.23 13.16
N HIS A 504 -10.37 -8.93 13.14
CA HIS A 504 -10.52 -8.14 14.35
C HIS A 504 -11.73 -7.24 14.24
N LEU A 505 -12.39 -6.98 15.38
CA LEU A 505 -13.49 -6.03 15.43
C LEU A 505 -12.91 -4.61 15.37
N PRO A 506 -13.35 -3.78 14.42
CA PRO A 506 -12.86 -2.41 14.32
C PRO A 506 -13.29 -1.59 15.53
N THR A 507 -12.41 -0.71 16.00
CA THR A 507 -12.76 0.22 17.09
C THR A 507 -13.61 1.36 16.55
N VAL A 508 -14.75 1.63 17.18
CA VAL A 508 -15.70 2.69 16.76
C VAL A 508 -14.99 4.04 16.63
N LYS A 509 -14.14 4.39 17.61
CA LYS A 509 -13.36 5.63 17.59
C LYS A 509 -12.42 5.71 16.38
N GLY A 510 -11.76 4.61 16.02
CA GLY A 510 -10.89 4.55 14.84
C GLY A 510 -11.65 4.74 13.53
N LEU A 511 -12.84 4.14 13.41
CA LEU A 511 -13.70 4.30 12.24
C LEU A 511 -14.11 5.76 12.01
N PHE A 512 -14.59 6.44 13.05
CA PHE A 512 -14.99 7.85 12.96
C PHE A 512 -13.80 8.79 12.65
N LEU A 513 -12.63 8.53 13.25
CA LEU A 513 -11.43 9.31 12.97
C LEU A 513 -11.03 9.20 11.49
N LYS A 514 -10.93 7.97 10.96
CA LYS A 514 -10.60 7.71 9.55
C LYS A 514 -11.63 8.31 8.60
N MET A 515 -12.91 8.17 8.93
CA MET A 515 -14.01 8.76 8.19
C MET A 515 -13.84 10.29 8.11
N TRP A 516 -13.55 10.95 9.23
CA TRP A 516 -13.38 12.41 9.30
C TRP A 516 -12.15 12.88 8.51
N GLU A 517 -10.99 12.26 8.73
CA GLU A 517 -9.74 12.62 8.03
C GLU A 517 -9.86 12.51 6.51
N ARG A 518 -10.41 11.39 6.02
CA ARG A 518 -10.61 11.15 4.58
C ARG A 518 -11.66 12.09 3.99
N SER A 519 -12.73 12.36 4.72
CA SER A 519 -13.79 13.29 4.29
C SER A 519 -13.28 14.74 4.22
N TRP A 520 -12.47 15.18 5.19
CA TRP A 520 -11.87 16.51 5.17
C TRP A 520 -10.90 16.70 4.01
N LEU A 521 -10.09 15.67 3.73
CA LEU A 521 -9.20 15.67 2.56
C LEU A 521 -9.99 15.80 1.25
N TYR A 522 -11.14 15.12 1.15
CA TYR A 522 -12.04 15.24 0.01
C TYR A 522 -12.56 16.67 -0.14
N VAL A 523 -13.10 17.29 0.93
CA VAL A 523 -13.64 18.67 0.86
C VAL A 523 -12.56 19.67 0.44
N ARG A 524 -11.36 19.60 1.03
CA ARG A 524 -10.28 20.55 0.75
C ARG A 524 -9.76 20.46 -0.69
N LYS A 525 -9.65 19.24 -1.23
CA LYS A 525 -9.11 19.01 -2.59
C LYS A 525 -10.18 19.14 -3.67
N ALA A 526 -11.34 18.52 -3.48
CA ALA A 526 -12.41 18.57 -4.46
C ALA A 526 -13.07 19.96 -4.47
N GLY A 527 -13.32 20.56 -3.31
CA GLY A 527 -13.99 21.85 -3.22
C GLY A 527 -13.27 22.97 -3.96
N THR A 528 -11.94 23.06 -3.83
CA THR A 528 -11.14 24.10 -4.51
C THR A 528 -11.19 23.96 -6.03
N VAL A 529 -11.04 22.73 -6.54
CA VAL A 529 -11.12 22.44 -7.99
C VAL A 529 -12.53 22.68 -8.52
N VAL A 530 -13.56 22.30 -7.77
CA VAL A 530 -14.96 22.48 -8.16
C VAL A 530 -15.32 23.95 -8.24
N VAL A 531 -14.94 24.77 -7.26
CA VAL A 531 -15.16 26.23 -7.32
C VAL A 531 -14.54 26.80 -8.59
N LEU A 532 -13.28 26.47 -8.87
CA LEU A 532 -12.58 26.96 -10.06
C LEU A 532 -13.29 26.55 -11.36
N ILE A 533 -13.64 25.27 -11.51
CA ILE A 533 -14.34 24.78 -12.71
C ILE A 533 -15.74 25.39 -12.81
N SER A 534 -16.46 25.52 -11.69
CA SER A 534 -17.82 26.11 -11.70
C SER A 534 -17.82 27.57 -12.14
N ILE A 535 -16.82 28.35 -11.73
CA ILE A 535 -16.64 29.73 -12.19
C ILE A 535 -16.33 29.74 -13.68
N LEU A 536 -15.43 28.87 -14.16
CA LEU A 536 -15.10 28.78 -15.59
C LEU A 536 -16.31 28.38 -16.44
N VAL A 537 -17.06 27.36 -16.01
CA VAL A 537 -18.29 26.92 -16.68
C VAL A 537 -19.30 28.06 -16.68
N TRP A 538 -19.51 28.73 -15.54
CA TRP A 538 -20.40 29.89 -15.48
C TRP A 538 -19.97 30.99 -16.46
N VAL A 539 -18.68 31.34 -16.55
CA VAL A 539 -18.20 32.33 -17.53
C VAL A 539 -18.51 31.90 -18.96
N VAL A 540 -18.27 30.63 -19.30
CA VAL A 540 -18.48 30.08 -20.65
C VAL A 540 -19.97 30.08 -21.06
N PHE A 541 -20.88 29.90 -20.11
CA PHE A 541 -22.33 29.92 -20.34
C PHE A 541 -22.96 31.32 -20.21
N ALA A 542 -22.39 32.19 -19.38
CA ALA A 542 -22.93 33.54 -19.12
C ALA A 542 -22.35 34.62 -20.03
N TYR A 543 -21.20 34.39 -20.66
CA TYR A 543 -20.53 35.37 -21.51
C TYR A 543 -20.23 34.82 -22.92
N PRO A 544 -20.25 35.70 -23.95
CA PRO A 544 -20.68 37.11 -23.92
C PRO A 544 -22.19 37.27 -23.69
N LYS A 545 -22.61 38.43 -23.13
CA LYS A 545 -24.04 38.73 -22.91
C LYS A 545 -24.73 38.99 -24.25
N ALA A 546 -25.91 38.39 -24.43
CA ALA A 546 -26.76 38.66 -25.58
C ALA A 546 -27.32 40.09 -25.51
N PRO A 547 -27.54 40.75 -26.66
CA PRO A 547 -28.35 41.97 -26.71
C PRO A 547 -29.81 41.60 -26.43
N LEU A 548 -30.25 41.78 -25.18
CA LEU A 548 -31.62 41.45 -24.75
C LEU A 548 -32.54 42.65 -25.02
N ASN A 549 -33.61 42.44 -25.79
CA ASN A 549 -34.69 43.42 -25.99
C ASN A 549 -35.77 43.28 -24.89
N GLU A 550 -36.37 44.39 -24.46
CA GLU A 550 -37.38 44.40 -23.37
C GLU A 550 -38.67 43.61 -23.70
N ASN A 551 -38.96 43.37 -24.99
CA ASN A 551 -40.17 42.69 -25.45
C ASN A 551 -40.09 41.15 -25.46
N LEU A 552 -38.97 40.56 -25.05
CA LEU A 552 -38.78 39.10 -25.02
C LEU A 552 -39.29 38.51 -23.70
N THR A 553 -39.89 37.33 -23.74
CA THR A 553 -40.23 36.56 -22.53
C THR A 553 -38.96 36.05 -21.84
N GLU A 554 -39.01 35.80 -20.53
CA GLU A 554 -37.84 35.30 -19.76
C GLU A 554 -37.26 33.99 -20.30
N ALA A 555 -38.10 33.13 -20.88
CA ALA A 555 -37.68 31.90 -21.55
C ALA A 555 -36.88 32.19 -22.83
N GLU A 556 -37.32 33.17 -23.63
CA GLU A 556 -36.64 33.61 -24.85
C GLU A 556 -35.34 34.36 -24.55
N LYS A 557 -35.31 35.18 -23.49
CA LYS A 557 -34.06 35.81 -23.03
C LYS A 557 -33.01 34.77 -22.62
N SER A 558 -33.44 33.72 -21.94
CA SER A 558 -32.56 32.64 -21.47
C SER A 558 -32.00 31.80 -22.63
N SER A 559 -32.83 31.45 -23.63
CA SER A 559 -32.38 30.70 -24.81
C SER A 559 -31.43 31.52 -25.68
N LEU A 560 -31.75 32.81 -25.91
CA LEU A 560 -30.93 33.71 -26.71
C LEU A 560 -29.59 34.01 -26.04
N GLN A 561 -29.56 34.11 -24.71
CA GLN A 561 -28.33 34.18 -23.92
C GLN A 561 -27.47 32.92 -24.07
N LEU A 562 -28.10 31.74 -24.04
CA LEU A 562 -27.40 30.46 -24.19
C LEU A 562 -26.79 30.30 -25.58
N GLU A 563 -27.49 30.73 -26.63
CA GLU A 563 -26.97 30.73 -28.00
C GLU A 563 -25.79 31.69 -28.22
N TYR A 564 -25.83 32.87 -27.59
CA TYR A 564 -24.77 33.89 -27.73
C TYR A 564 -23.51 33.57 -26.93
N SER A 565 -23.65 32.75 -25.87
CA SER A 565 -22.56 32.32 -25.00
C SER A 565 -21.44 31.60 -25.76
N ILE A 566 -20.25 31.52 -25.16
CA ILE A 566 -19.13 30.75 -25.71
C ILE A 566 -19.53 29.28 -25.91
N ALA A 567 -20.28 28.70 -24.95
CA ALA A 567 -20.83 27.34 -25.08
C ALA A 567 -21.76 27.21 -26.29
N GLY A 568 -22.70 28.14 -26.47
CA GLY A 568 -23.67 28.12 -27.57
C GLY A 568 -22.99 28.24 -28.94
N ARG A 569 -22.02 29.15 -29.07
CA ARG A 569 -21.23 29.30 -30.31
C ARG A 569 -20.44 28.04 -30.63
N ALA A 570 -19.79 27.45 -29.64
CA ALA A 570 -19.07 26.18 -29.80
C ALA A 570 -20.01 25.04 -30.21
N GLY A 571 -21.21 24.98 -29.62
CA GLY A 571 -22.26 24.03 -29.99
C GLY A 571 -22.68 24.17 -31.44
N LYS A 572 -23.01 25.38 -31.91
CA LYS A 572 -23.38 25.64 -33.31
C LYS A 572 -22.25 25.30 -34.30
N THR A 573 -20.98 25.53 -33.93
CA THR A 573 -19.86 25.10 -34.77
C THR A 573 -19.73 23.58 -34.86
N LEU A 574 -20.00 22.85 -33.76
CA LEU A 574 -19.99 21.39 -33.75
C LEU A 574 -21.16 20.80 -34.53
N GLU A 575 -22.35 21.39 -34.41
CA GLU A 575 -23.55 21.03 -35.19
C GLU A 575 -23.29 21.16 -36.69
N SER A 576 -22.70 22.28 -37.11
CA SER A 576 -22.29 22.51 -38.50
C SER A 576 -21.20 21.55 -39.00
N LEU A 577 -20.34 21.04 -38.10
CA LEU A 577 -19.29 20.07 -38.44
C LEU A 577 -19.82 18.62 -38.52
N LEU A 578 -20.87 18.31 -37.77
CA LEU A 578 -21.45 16.97 -37.66
C LEU A 578 -22.62 16.73 -38.64
N ASN A 579 -23.03 17.72 -39.44
CA ASN A 579 -24.20 17.66 -40.33
C ASN A 579 -25.47 17.15 -39.63
N LEU A 580 -25.66 17.53 -38.36
CA LEU A 580 -26.88 17.26 -37.60
C LEU A 580 -27.87 18.39 -37.93
N SER A 581 -28.51 18.33 -39.11
CA SER A 581 -29.61 19.23 -39.51
C SER A 581 -30.96 18.58 -39.30
#